data_AF-A0A955A0J0-F1
#
_entry.id   AF-A0A955A0J0-F1
#
_cell.length_a   1.000
_cell.length_b   1.000
_cell.length_c   1.000
_cell.angle_alpha   90.00
_cell.angle_beta   90.00
_cell.angle_gamma   90.00
#
_symmetry.space_group_name_H-M   'P 1'
#
loop_
_entity.id
_entity.type
_entity.pdbx_description
1 polymer ?
#
loop_
_entity_poly.entity_id
_entity_poly.type
_entity_poly.pdbx_seq_one_letter_code
_entity_poly.pdbx_strand_id
1 'polypeptide(L)'
;MTEFPITNWTPWSERLGIPGTERPGVYLMAHFDASPPSTVDATSDAIVYIGETCRSLRDRWRSFQRAIAEGKPGHSGGLSYHAAFCQAHPGSFEGRLYVAAIPITLSEPHTSAYIRHLERSLIWDFVQKHGRYPICNSK
;
A
#
# COMPACT_ATOMS: atom_id res chain seq x y z
N MET A 1 -18.82 -3.04 -13.51
CA MET A 1 -17.63 -2.68 -12.72
C MET A 1 -16.87 -3.96 -12.45
N THR A 2 -15.67 -4.12 -12.99
CA THR A 2 -14.81 -5.29 -12.72
C THR A 2 -13.54 -4.80 -12.05
N GLU A 3 -13.64 -4.64 -10.74
CA GLU A 3 -12.50 -4.59 -9.83
C GLU A 3 -12.39 -5.95 -9.15
N PHE A 4 -11.17 -6.36 -8.79
CA PHE A 4 -11.03 -7.42 -7.79
C PHE A 4 -11.48 -6.86 -6.44
N PRO A 5 -12.16 -7.65 -5.59
CA PRO A 5 -12.29 -7.29 -4.19
C PRO A 5 -10.89 -7.07 -3.61
N ILE A 6 -10.78 -6.17 -2.63
CA ILE A 6 -9.53 -5.97 -1.89
C ILE A 6 -9.02 -7.33 -1.38
N THR A 7 -7.75 -7.63 -1.65
CA THR A 7 -7.14 -8.88 -1.18
C THR A 7 -7.00 -8.88 0.32
N ASN A 8 -6.90 -10.06 0.94
CA ASN A 8 -6.55 -10.17 2.35
C ASN A 8 -5.18 -9.53 2.65
N TRP A 9 -4.95 -9.18 3.91
CA TRP A 9 -3.62 -8.81 4.39
C TRP A 9 -2.62 -9.93 4.11
N THR A 10 -1.60 -9.62 3.33
CA THR A 10 -0.52 -10.55 3.01
C THR A 10 0.77 -10.03 3.65
N PRO A 11 1.55 -10.87 4.35
CA PRO A 11 2.86 -10.49 4.84
C PRO A 11 3.72 -9.89 3.72
N TRP A 12 4.47 -8.83 4.01
CA TRP A 12 5.25 -8.15 2.98
C TRP A 12 6.26 -9.08 2.28
N SER A 13 6.82 -10.05 3.00
CA SER A 13 7.68 -11.12 2.46
C SER A 13 7.00 -11.95 1.37
N GLU A 14 5.68 -12.12 1.44
CA GLU A 14 4.87 -12.96 0.57
C GLU A 14 4.10 -12.20 -0.51
N ARG A 15 4.22 -10.86 -0.54
CA ARG A 15 3.45 -9.97 -1.43
C ARG A 15 3.41 -10.39 -2.92
N LEU A 16 4.47 -11.03 -3.42
CA LEU A 16 4.54 -11.44 -4.82
C LEU A 16 3.59 -12.60 -5.16
N GLY A 17 3.05 -13.28 -4.16
CA GLY A 17 2.00 -14.29 -4.30
C GLY A 17 0.58 -13.72 -4.44
N ILE A 18 0.39 -12.40 -4.28
CA ILE A 18 -0.94 -11.79 -4.43
C ILE A 18 -1.43 -11.93 -5.89
N PRO A 19 -2.65 -12.46 -6.13
CA PRO A 19 -3.21 -12.53 -7.48
C PRO A 19 -3.31 -11.14 -8.12
N GLY A 20 -2.90 -11.02 -9.39
CA GLY A 20 -2.97 -9.77 -10.13
C GLY A 20 -1.81 -8.79 -9.91
N THR A 21 -0.70 -9.20 -9.29
CA THR A 21 0.50 -8.33 -9.10
C THR A 21 1.06 -7.74 -10.40
N GLU A 22 0.83 -8.38 -11.54
CA GLU A 22 1.23 -7.92 -12.87
C GLU A 22 0.42 -6.73 -13.38
N ARG A 23 -0.70 -6.40 -12.72
CA ARG A 23 -1.65 -5.36 -13.11
C ARG A 23 -1.42 -4.05 -12.38
N PRO A 24 -1.89 -2.92 -12.92
CA PRO A 24 -1.99 -1.68 -12.18
C PRO A 24 -3.06 -1.77 -11.10
N GLY A 25 -3.02 -0.85 -10.13
CA GLY A 25 -4.01 -0.83 -9.06
C GLY A 25 -3.65 0.04 -7.87
N VAL A 26 -4.44 -0.13 -6.82
CA VAL A 26 -4.28 0.54 -5.53
C VAL A 26 -3.83 -0.48 -4.49
N TYR A 27 -3.06 -0.08 -3.50
CA TYR A 27 -2.62 -0.93 -2.41
C TYR A 27 -2.56 -0.17 -1.09
N LEU A 28 -2.80 -0.90 -0.02
CA LEU A 28 -2.78 -0.43 1.36
C LEU A 28 -1.62 -1.13 2.06
N MET A 29 -0.75 -0.36 2.68
CA MET A 29 0.29 -0.87 3.58
C MET A 29 -0.14 -0.65 5.01
N ALA A 30 -0.01 -1.69 5.82
CA ALA A 30 -0.28 -1.62 7.25
C ALA A 30 0.91 -2.12 8.05
N HIS A 31 1.12 -1.51 9.21
CA HIS A 31 2.10 -1.93 10.21
C HIS A 31 1.35 -2.49 11.41
N PHE A 32 1.52 -3.78 11.70
CA PHE A 32 0.90 -4.43 12.85
C PHE A 32 1.96 -4.93 13.83
N ASP A 33 1.72 -4.70 15.12
CA ASP A 33 2.55 -5.27 16.20
C ASP A 33 2.22 -6.76 16.48
N ALA A 34 1.05 -7.22 16.04
CA ALA A 34 0.57 -8.60 16.11
C ALA A 34 0.04 -9.07 14.74
N SER A 35 -0.45 -10.31 14.64
CA SER A 35 -1.06 -10.79 13.39
C SER A 35 -2.25 -9.90 12.96
N PRO A 36 -2.39 -9.61 11.66
CA PRO A 36 -3.47 -8.77 11.16
C PRO A 36 -4.83 -9.46 11.32
N PRO A 37 -5.94 -8.69 11.36
CA PRO A 37 -7.28 -9.26 11.30
C PRO A 37 -7.50 -10.01 9.98
N SER A 38 -8.40 -11.01 10.00
CA SER A 38 -8.71 -11.82 8.81
C SER A 38 -9.39 -11.04 7.69
N THR A 39 -10.06 -9.93 8.03
CA THR A 39 -10.73 -9.04 7.08
C THR A 39 -10.00 -7.71 6.97
N VAL A 40 -9.93 -7.16 5.75
CA VAL A 40 -9.34 -5.84 5.52
C VAL A 40 -10.37 -4.75 5.78
N ASP A 41 -10.16 -3.98 6.85
CA ASP A 41 -10.77 -2.65 7.02
C ASP A 41 -9.86 -1.63 6.33
N ALA A 42 -10.31 -1.07 5.20
CA ALA A 42 -9.58 -0.06 4.43
C ALA A 42 -9.43 1.28 5.16
N THR A 43 -10.04 1.42 6.34
CA THR A 43 -9.92 2.56 7.25
C THR A 43 -9.29 2.16 8.59
N SER A 44 -8.63 1.00 8.68
CA SER A 44 -7.90 0.58 9.87
C SER A 44 -6.79 1.57 10.24
N ASP A 45 -6.65 1.90 11.52
CA ASP A 45 -5.59 2.83 11.97
C ASP A 45 -4.17 2.26 11.82
N ALA A 46 -4.07 0.94 11.63
CA ALA A 46 -2.80 0.27 11.30
C ALA A 46 -2.29 0.63 9.88
N ILE A 47 -3.15 1.20 9.02
CA ILE A 47 -2.75 1.63 7.68
C ILE A 47 -1.79 2.81 7.80
N VAL A 48 -0.57 2.58 7.34
CA VAL A 48 0.50 3.58 7.34
C VAL A 48 0.63 4.26 5.98
N TYR A 49 0.25 3.59 4.89
CA TYR A 49 0.36 4.14 3.54
C TYR A 49 -0.73 3.60 2.62
N ILE A 50 -1.36 4.48 1.83
CA ILE A 50 -2.21 4.12 0.70
C ILE A 50 -1.50 4.61 -0.55
N GLY A 51 -1.31 3.73 -1.53
CA GLY A 51 -0.58 4.04 -2.75
C GLY A 51 -1.26 3.49 -3.99
N GLU A 52 -0.90 4.07 -5.12
CA GLU A 52 -1.38 3.66 -6.43
C GLU A 52 -0.25 3.42 -7.42
N THR A 53 -0.58 2.75 -8.52
CA THR A 53 0.27 2.68 -9.72
C THR A 53 -0.54 2.38 -10.97
N CYS A 54 -0.32 3.16 -12.04
CA CYS A 54 -0.74 2.82 -13.41
C CYS A 54 0.22 1.82 -14.11
N ARG A 55 1.36 1.48 -13.51
CA ARG A 55 2.24 0.35 -13.88
C ARG A 55 1.89 -0.88 -13.04
N SER A 56 2.56 -2.01 -13.22
CA SER A 56 2.33 -3.19 -12.38
C SER A 56 2.54 -2.90 -10.87
N LEU A 57 1.69 -3.47 -10.03
CA LEU A 57 1.84 -3.49 -8.56
C LEU A 57 3.21 -4.07 -8.17
N ARG A 58 3.64 -5.14 -8.85
CA ARG A 58 4.94 -5.77 -8.65
C ARG A 58 6.10 -4.79 -8.77
N ASP A 59 6.16 -4.01 -9.84
CA ASP A 59 7.26 -3.08 -10.08
C ASP A 59 7.20 -1.89 -9.11
N ARG A 60 5.99 -1.45 -8.75
CA ARG A 60 5.80 -0.43 -7.72
C ARG A 60 6.30 -0.91 -6.36
N TRP A 61 5.98 -2.14 -5.96
CA TRP A 61 6.44 -2.74 -4.71
C TRP A 61 7.93 -3.04 -4.67
N ARG A 62 8.56 -3.34 -5.81
CA ARG A 62 10.04 -3.39 -5.90
C ARG A 62 10.66 -2.03 -5.62
N SER A 63 10.09 -0.97 -6.17
CA SER A 63 10.55 0.40 -5.91
C SER A 63 10.38 0.78 -4.43
N PHE A 64 9.27 0.36 -3.81
CA PHE A 64 9.01 0.52 -2.38
C PHE A 64 10.02 -0.24 -1.51
N GLN A 65 10.26 -1.54 -1.80
CA GLN A 65 11.26 -2.36 -1.11
C GLN A 65 12.64 -1.69 -1.14
N ARG A 66 13.07 -1.19 -2.30
CA ARG A 66 14.37 -0.52 -2.44
C ARG A 66 14.44 0.74 -1.58
N ALA A 67 13.37 1.54 -1.56
CA ALA A 67 13.30 2.74 -0.74
C ALA A 67 13.35 2.43 0.77
N ILE A 68 12.66 1.37 1.21
CA ILE A 68 12.74 0.90 2.60
C ILE A 68 14.13 0.39 2.96
N ALA A 69 14.78 -0.37 2.07
CA ALA A 69 16.07 -0.99 2.36
C ALA A 69 17.23 0.01 2.35
N GLU A 70 17.24 0.93 1.38
CA GLU A 70 18.38 1.81 1.12
C GLU A 70 18.18 3.24 1.64
N GLY A 71 16.96 3.61 2.06
CA GLY A 71 16.64 5.01 2.41
C GLY A 71 16.79 5.98 1.25
N LYS A 72 16.82 5.48 0.00
CA LYS A 72 17.07 6.30 -1.21
C LYS A 72 15.79 6.77 -1.90
N PRO A 73 15.83 7.92 -2.58
CA PRO A 73 14.73 8.42 -3.40
C PRO A 73 14.26 7.44 -4.47
N GLY A 74 12.96 7.46 -4.76
CA GLY A 74 12.33 6.62 -5.79
C GLY A 74 10.94 6.12 -5.42
N HIS A 75 10.55 6.22 -4.15
CA HIS A 75 9.20 5.96 -3.68
C HIS A 75 8.91 6.75 -2.40
N SER A 76 8.04 7.76 -2.46
CA SER A 76 7.71 8.62 -1.30
C SER A 76 7.23 7.80 -0.10
N GLY A 77 6.23 6.92 -0.30
CA GLY A 77 5.75 6.05 0.78
C GLY A 77 6.82 5.15 1.40
N GLY A 78 7.75 4.60 0.60
CA GLY A 78 8.84 3.76 1.10
C GLY A 78 9.89 4.56 1.87
N LEU A 79 10.17 5.78 1.45
CA LEU A 79 11.04 6.71 2.20
C LEU A 79 10.42 7.12 3.54
N SER A 80 9.16 7.51 3.53
CA SER A 80 8.44 7.87 4.76
C SER A 80 8.37 6.69 5.72
N TYR A 81 8.13 5.48 5.19
CA TYR A 81 8.17 4.26 6.00
C TYR A 81 9.56 3.98 6.57
N HIS A 82 10.62 4.13 5.76
CA HIS A 82 11.99 3.98 6.23
C HIS A 82 12.29 4.92 7.41
N ALA A 83 11.97 6.21 7.26
CA ALA A 83 12.18 7.21 8.30
C ALA A 83 11.36 6.91 9.57
N ALA A 84 10.09 6.52 9.42
CA ALA A 84 9.20 6.28 10.55
C ALA A 84 9.51 4.99 11.32
N PHE A 85 9.92 3.92 10.62
CA PHE A 85 10.00 2.57 11.22
C PHE A 85 11.39 1.94 11.16
N CYS A 86 12.21 2.22 10.14
CA CYS A 86 13.46 1.49 9.90
C CYS A 86 14.73 2.25 10.31
N GLN A 87 14.72 3.58 10.36
CA GLN A 87 15.92 4.39 10.60
C GLN A 87 16.59 4.06 11.94
N ALA A 88 15.80 3.84 13.00
CA ALA A 88 16.31 3.45 14.32
C ALA A 88 16.62 1.94 14.43
N HIS A 89 15.98 1.11 13.58
CA HIS A 89 16.05 -0.35 13.66
C HIS A 89 15.99 -0.95 12.24
N PRO A 90 17.13 -1.08 11.55
CA PRO A 90 17.16 -1.71 10.22
C PRO A 90 16.54 -3.11 10.24
N GLY A 91 15.63 -3.39 9.30
CA GLY A 91 14.90 -4.67 9.24
C GLY A 91 13.63 -4.77 10.10
N SER A 92 13.27 -3.72 10.85
CA SER A 92 12.08 -3.70 11.74
C SER A 92 10.72 -3.90 11.05
N PHE A 93 10.70 -3.89 9.72
CA PHE A 93 9.49 -4.17 8.94
C PHE A 93 9.21 -5.67 8.78
N GLU A 94 10.22 -6.53 8.98
CA GLU A 94 10.07 -7.98 8.88
C GLU A 94 9.10 -8.48 9.94
N GLY A 95 8.07 -9.21 9.52
CA GLY A 95 7.00 -9.72 10.39
C GLY A 95 5.91 -8.71 10.78
N ARG A 96 6.09 -7.42 10.48
CA ARG A 96 5.15 -6.34 10.88
C ARG A 96 4.50 -5.60 9.72
N LEU A 97 5.13 -5.60 8.55
CA LEU A 97 4.60 -4.95 7.36
C LEU A 97 3.72 -5.92 6.57
N TYR A 98 2.51 -5.46 6.25
CA TYR A 98 1.52 -6.20 5.47
C TYR A 98 1.00 -5.33 4.33
N VAL A 99 0.54 -5.98 3.26
CA VAL A 99 -0.06 -5.32 2.11
C VAL A 99 -1.37 -5.98 1.73
N ALA A 100 -2.36 -5.15 1.40
CA ALA A 100 -3.58 -5.55 0.69
C ALA A 100 -3.63 -4.78 -0.63
N ALA A 101 -4.17 -5.39 -1.68
CA ALA A 101 -4.17 -4.82 -3.02
C ALA A 101 -5.54 -4.86 -3.67
N ILE A 102 -5.77 -3.92 -4.59
CA ILE A 102 -6.93 -3.85 -5.49
C ILE A 102 -6.38 -3.78 -6.92
N PRO A 103 -6.06 -4.94 -7.55
CA PRO A 103 -5.68 -4.96 -8.96
C PRO A 103 -6.83 -4.52 -9.86
N ILE A 104 -6.54 -3.74 -10.89
CA ILE A 104 -7.53 -3.17 -11.81
C ILE A 104 -7.42 -3.83 -13.19
N THR A 105 -8.56 -4.25 -13.75
CA THR A 105 -8.64 -4.96 -15.04
C THR A 105 -9.28 -4.13 -16.16
N LEU A 106 -9.51 -2.84 -15.92
CA LEU A 106 -10.04 -1.94 -16.94
C LEU A 106 -9.02 -1.73 -18.07
N SER A 107 -9.49 -1.14 -19.16
CA SER A 107 -8.65 -0.61 -20.23
C SER A 107 -8.48 0.90 -20.10
N GLU A 108 -7.39 1.43 -20.68
CA GLU A 108 -7.23 2.88 -20.79
C GLU A 108 -8.32 3.50 -21.68
N PRO A 109 -8.77 4.73 -21.40
CA PRO A 109 -8.27 5.65 -20.35
C PRO A 109 -8.87 5.41 -18.94
N HIS A 110 -9.78 4.44 -18.80
CA HIS A 110 -10.53 4.22 -17.56
C HIS A 110 -9.65 3.73 -16.42
N THR A 111 -8.66 2.88 -16.70
CA THR A 111 -7.73 2.34 -15.69
C THR A 111 -7.05 3.46 -14.92
N SER A 112 -6.38 4.36 -15.63
CA SER A 112 -5.63 5.46 -15.03
C SER A 112 -6.51 6.48 -14.31
N ALA A 113 -7.71 6.75 -14.82
CA ALA A 113 -8.66 7.64 -14.16
C ALA A 113 -9.23 7.02 -12.88
N TYR A 114 -9.63 5.75 -12.94
CA TYR A 114 -10.24 5.04 -11.82
C TYR A 114 -9.26 4.81 -10.68
N ILE A 115 -8.02 4.42 -10.97
CA ILE A 115 -6.98 4.21 -9.95
C ILE A 115 -6.77 5.46 -9.10
N ARG A 116 -6.67 6.63 -9.74
CA ARG A 116 -6.50 7.91 -9.03
C ARG A 116 -7.73 8.28 -8.21
N HIS A 117 -8.91 8.06 -8.75
CA HIS A 117 -10.16 8.28 -8.03
C HIS A 117 -10.27 7.39 -6.79
N LEU A 118 -10.00 6.09 -6.94
CA LEU A 118 -10.07 5.09 -5.88
C LEU A 118 -9.07 5.39 -4.77
N GLU A 119 -7.81 5.68 -5.10
CA GLU A 119 -6.79 6.00 -4.10
C GLU A 119 -7.13 7.26 -3.30
N ARG A 120 -7.62 8.32 -3.96
CA ARG A 120 -8.07 9.54 -3.26
C ARG A 120 -9.29 9.29 -2.39
N SER A 121 -10.22 8.42 -2.82
CA SER A 121 -11.42 8.08 -2.04
C SER A 121 -11.05 7.30 -0.78
N LEU A 122 -10.14 6.32 -0.87
CA LEU A 122 -9.67 5.56 0.30
C LEU A 122 -8.92 6.45 1.30
N ILE A 123 -8.09 7.38 0.81
CA ILE A 123 -7.44 8.37 1.67
C ILE A 123 -8.48 9.27 2.35
N TRP A 124 -9.50 9.72 1.60
CA TRP A 124 -10.57 10.53 2.14
C TRP A 124 -11.32 9.80 3.26
N ASP A 125 -11.69 8.54 3.06
CA ASP A 125 -12.39 7.72 4.07
C ASP A 125 -11.55 7.54 5.33
N PHE A 126 -10.24 7.29 5.17
CA PHE A 126 -9.30 7.25 6.30
C PHE A 126 -9.27 8.59 7.05
N VAL A 127 -9.17 9.72 6.35
CA VAL A 127 -9.13 11.05 6.95
C VAL A 127 -10.45 11.39 7.65
N GLN A 128 -11.59 11.01 7.09
CA GLN A 128 -12.90 11.18 7.72
C GLN A 128 -12.99 10.46 9.07
N LYS A 129 -12.46 9.23 9.14
CA LYS A 129 -12.50 8.42 10.37
C LYS A 129 -11.50 8.90 11.43
N HIS A 130 -10.29 9.29 11.04
CA HIS A 130 -9.17 9.52 11.96
C HIS A 130 -8.77 10.99 12.13
N GLY A 131 -9.31 11.90 11.30
CA GLY A 131 -8.95 13.32 11.31
C GLY A 131 -7.51 13.62 10.85
N ARG A 132 -6.81 12.63 10.29
CA ARG A 132 -5.42 12.74 9.80
C ARG A 132 -5.18 11.83 8.60
N TYR A 133 -4.10 12.10 7.85
CA TYR A 133 -3.60 11.19 6.81
C TYR A 133 -2.92 9.96 7.44
N PRO A 134 -2.79 8.84 6.70
CA PRO A 134 -1.85 7.78 7.06
C PRO A 134 -0.44 8.36 7.21
N ILE A 135 0.32 7.87 8.18
CA ILE A 135 1.59 8.50 8.60
C ILE A 135 2.64 8.60 7.47
N CYS A 136 2.59 7.72 6.47
CA CYS A 136 3.49 7.72 5.32
C CYS A 136 2.88 8.33 4.04
N ASN A 137 1.67 8.88 4.10
CA ASN A 137 1.10 9.70 3.02
C ASN A 137 1.43 11.18 3.29
N SER A 138 2.09 11.84 2.33
CA SER A 138 2.26 13.29 2.36
C SER A 138 0.95 14.00 2.02
N LYS A 139 0.76 15.21 2.57
CA LYS A 139 -0.33 16.13 2.22
C LYS A 139 -0.25 16.57 0.75
#